data_AF-A0A7L4B7S2-F1
#
_entry.id   AF-A0A7L4B7S2-F1
#
_cell.length_a   1.000
_cell.length_b   1.000
_cell.length_c   1.000
_cell.angle_alpha   90.00
_cell.angle_beta   90.00
_cell.angle_gamma   90.00
#
_symmetry.space_group_name_H-M   'P 1'
#
loop_
_entity.id
_entity.type
_entity.pdbx_description
1 polymer ?
#
loop_
_entity_poly.entity_id
_entity_poly.type
_entity_poly.pdbx_seq_one_letter_code
_entity_poly.pdbx_strand_id
1 'polypeptide(L)'
;SGYGFHLHGEKGKSGQFIRKVEPGSPAEAAGLRAGDRVVEVNGLNVEQETHHQVVQRIKAVETETRLLVVDKETDEYLCSLRLTCTEEMVHSGILLNSNISPTKSVGSDNGEVWKPQLDLSGDSLQRHSHSFSSHGSRKDLNGQKELCPRLCHLKKGPNGYGFNLHSEKSRPGQFIRSVDPDSPASRAGLRPQDRLVEVNGINVEGLRHSEVVSHIKSRENEARLLVVDPETDDYFKKLGVTPTEEHTKG
;
A
#
# COMPACT_ATOMS: atom_id res chain seq x y z
N SER A 1 17.41 -8.40 -31.83
CA SER A 1 17.64 -9.64 -31.06
C SER A 1 16.67 -9.68 -29.89
N GLY A 2 16.23 -10.86 -29.44
CA GLY A 2 15.40 -10.97 -28.24
C GLY A 2 16.24 -11.01 -26.96
N TYR A 3 15.60 -10.82 -25.81
CA TYR A 3 16.26 -10.92 -24.48
C TYR A 3 16.59 -12.37 -24.06
N GLY A 4 16.13 -13.38 -24.80
CA GLY A 4 16.42 -14.81 -24.56
C GLY A 4 15.56 -15.47 -23.48
N PHE A 5 14.33 -14.99 -23.27
CA PHE A 5 13.35 -15.63 -22.41
C PHE A 5 11.99 -15.78 -23.11
N HIS A 6 11.19 -16.72 -22.62
CA HIS A 6 9.84 -17.01 -23.12
C HIS A 6 8.81 -16.75 -22.04
N LEU A 7 7.82 -15.90 -22.32
CA LEU A 7 6.72 -15.56 -21.42
C LEU A 7 5.49 -16.45 -21.69
N HIS A 8 4.73 -16.83 -20.66
CA HIS A 8 3.41 -17.48 -20.82
C HIS A 8 2.45 -17.14 -19.67
N GLY A 9 1.15 -17.30 -19.92
CA GLY A 9 0.16 -17.43 -18.84
C GLY A 9 -0.01 -18.89 -18.42
N GLU A 10 -0.47 -19.13 -17.18
CA GLU A 10 -0.91 -20.45 -16.72
C GLU A 10 -2.44 -20.56 -16.72
N LYS A 11 -2.97 -21.74 -17.03
CA LYS A 11 -4.43 -21.96 -16.99
C LYS A 11 -4.93 -21.93 -15.55
N GLY A 12 -5.78 -20.96 -15.23
CA GLY A 12 -6.40 -20.82 -13.91
C GLY A 12 -5.61 -19.97 -12.90
N LYS A 13 -4.48 -19.38 -13.31
CA LYS A 13 -3.78 -18.34 -12.53
C LYS A 13 -3.77 -17.01 -13.29
N SER A 14 -3.77 -15.91 -12.56
CA SER A 14 -3.50 -14.56 -13.09
C SER A 14 -1.99 -14.33 -13.24
N GLY A 15 -1.62 -13.34 -14.06
CA GLY A 15 -0.23 -12.96 -14.29
C GLY A 15 0.47 -13.73 -15.42
N GLN A 16 1.76 -13.42 -15.59
CA GLN A 16 2.63 -14.00 -16.60
C GLN A 16 3.88 -14.60 -15.94
N PHE A 17 4.39 -15.69 -16.51
CA PHE A 17 5.46 -16.50 -15.95
C PHE A 17 6.54 -16.76 -17.00
N ILE A 18 7.78 -16.97 -16.55
CA ILE A 18 8.91 -17.31 -17.41
C ILE A 18 8.90 -18.82 -17.69
N ARG A 19 8.61 -19.19 -18.94
CA ARG A 19 8.56 -20.60 -19.39
C ARG A 19 9.95 -21.22 -19.49
N LYS A 20 10.89 -20.44 -20.01
CA LYS A 20 12.23 -20.88 -20.42
C LYS A 20 13.13 -19.66 -20.55
N VAL A 21 14.36 -19.79 -20.07
CA VAL A 21 15.47 -18.88 -20.35
C VAL A 21 16.49 -19.61 -21.23
N GLU A 22 17.16 -18.89 -22.11
CA GLU A 22 18.12 -19.45 -23.07
C GLU A 22 19.56 -19.33 -22.53
N PRO A 23 20.39 -20.39 -22.61
CA PRO A 23 21.77 -20.33 -22.14
C PRO A 23 22.59 -19.26 -22.86
N GLY A 24 23.39 -18.51 -22.11
CA GLY A 24 24.20 -17.39 -22.61
C GLY A 24 23.40 -16.14 -23.01
N SER A 25 22.12 -16.06 -22.65
CA SER A 25 21.27 -14.90 -22.96
C SER A 25 21.41 -13.75 -21.95
N PRO A 26 21.04 -12.51 -22.32
CA PRO A 26 20.91 -11.40 -21.37
C PRO A 26 20.01 -11.72 -20.18
N ALA A 27 18.93 -12.48 -20.40
CA ALA A 27 18.03 -12.91 -19.32
C ALA A 27 18.68 -13.88 -18.32
N GLU A 28 19.49 -14.83 -18.78
CA GLU A 28 20.25 -15.72 -17.89
C GLU A 28 21.30 -14.92 -17.09
N ALA A 29 22.00 -14.00 -17.75
CA ALA A 29 22.97 -13.11 -17.10
C ALA A 29 22.33 -12.16 -16.07
N ALA A 30 21.06 -11.78 -16.27
CA ALA A 30 20.26 -11.02 -15.30
C ALA A 30 19.70 -11.87 -14.14
N GLY A 31 19.94 -13.18 -14.13
CA GLY A 31 19.50 -14.10 -13.07
C GLY A 31 18.08 -14.63 -13.22
N LEU A 32 17.40 -14.36 -14.33
CA LEU A 32 16.03 -14.82 -14.62
C LEU A 32 15.98 -16.35 -14.72
N ARG A 33 14.95 -16.99 -14.16
CA ARG A 33 14.78 -18.45 -14.15
C ARG A 33 13.42 -18.87 -14.71
N ALA A 34 13.34 -20.13 -15.14
CA ALA A 34 12.07 -20.73 -15.53
C ALA A 34 11.22 -21.04 -14.29
N GLY A 35 9.95 -20.63 -14.30
CA GLY A 35 9.03 -20.69 -13.16
C GLY A 35 8.79 -19.33 -12.49
N ASP A 36 9.66 -18.35 -12.70
CA ASP A 36 9.52 -17.02 -12.10
C ASP A 36 8.24 -16.33 -12.60
N ARG A 37 7.51 -15.69 -11.68
CA ARG A 37 6.35 -14.86 -12.00
C ARG A 37 6.81 -13.42 -12.22
N VAL A 38 6.35 -12.80 -13.31
CA VAL A 38 6.60 -11.38 -13.58
C VAL A 38 5.61 -10.53 -12.80
N VAL A 39 6.13 -9.71 -11.89
CA VAL A 39 5.36 -8.78 -11.05
C VAL A 39 5.33 -7.40 -11.70
N GLU A 40 6.47 -6.91 -12.16
CA GLU A 40 6.58 -5.61 -12.84
C GLU A 40 7.40 -5.67 -14.13
N VAL A 41 7.10 -4.76 -15.05
CA VAL A 41 7.89 -4.48 -16.25
C VAL A 41 8.17 -2.98 -16.32
N ASN A 42 9.45 -2.60 -16.31
CA ASN A 42 9.90 -1.21 -16.36
C ASN A 42 9.26 -0.31 -15.27
N GLY A 43 9.15 -0.84 -14.03
CA GLY A 43 8.56 -0.14 -12.88
C GLY A 43 7.03 -0.01 -12.91
N LEU A 44 6.33 -0.81 -13.73
CA LEU A 44 4.87 -0.89 -13.77
C LEU A 44 4.41 -2.31 -13.42
N ASN A 45 3.52 -2.45 -12.45
CA ASN A 45 2.91 -3.74 -12.12
C ASN A 45 2.15 -4.34 -13.32
N VAL A 46 2.33 -5.64 -13.54
CA VAL A 46 1.72 -6.40 -14.65
C VAL A 46 0.92 -7.62 -14.19
N GLU A 47 0.68 -7.78 -12.89
CA GLU A 47 0.09 -9.01 -12.32
C GLU A 47 -1.34 -9.30 -12.83
N GLN A 48 -2.10 -8.26 -13.14
CA GLN A 48 -3.48 -8.36 -13.64
C GLN A 48 -3.58 -8.24 -15.17
N GLU A 49 -2.44 -8.20 -15.87
CA GLU A 49 -2.41 -7.88 -17.29
C GLU A 49 -2.48 -9.10 -18.23
N THR A 50 -3.03 -8.86 -19.42
CA THR A 50 -3.02 -9.84 -20.48
C THR A 50 -1.61 -10.02 -21.04
N HIS A 51 -1.32 -11.23 -21.53
CA HIS A 51 -0.06 -11.57 -22.17
C HIS A 51 0.39 -10.54 -23.23
N HIS A 52 -0.56 -9.98 -24.00
CA HIS A 52 -0.25 -8.97 -25.01
C HIS A 52 0.24 -7.65 -24.40
N GLN A 53 -0.40 -7.16 -23.32
CA GLN A 53 -0.01 -5.91 -22.64
C GLN A 53 1.38 -6.03 -22.01
N VAL A 54 1.70 -7.18 -21.39
CA VAL A 54 3.03 -7.44 -20.82
C VAL A 54 4.10 -7.47 -21.91
N VAL A 55 3.82 -8.14 -23.03
CA VAL A 55 4.72 -8.14 -24.21
C VAL A 55 4.88 -6.75 -24.83
N GLN A 56 3.84 -5.90 -24.81
CA GLN A 56 3.95 -4.51 -25.25
C GLN A 56 4.85 -3.69 -24.30
N ARG A 57 4.74 -3.87 -22.98
CA ARG A 57 5.63 -3.18 -22.01
C ARG A 57 7.10 -3.60 -22.13
N ILE A 58 7.36 -4.91 -22.31
CA ILE A 58 8.71 -5.44 -22.59
C ILE A 58 9.30 -4.87 -23.89
N LYS A 59 8.46 -4.42 -24.83
CA LYS A 59 8.87 -3.81 -26.09
C LYS A 59 8.80 -2.27 -26.08
N ALA A 60 8.33 -1.65 -25.01
CA ALA A 60 8.18 -0.20 -24.93
C ALA A 60 9.53 0.54 -24.85
N VAL A 61 10.57 -0.15 -24.40
CA VAL A 61 11.96 0.32 -24.40
C VAL A 61 12.78 -0.63 -25.27
N GLU A 62 13.33 -0.10 -26.37
CA GLU A 62 13.96 -0.93 -27.42
C GLU A 62 15.33 -1.51 -27.01
N THR A 63 16.01 -0.90 -26.05
CA THR A 63 17.41 -1.19 -25.69
C THR A 63 17.60 -1.86 -24.33
N GLU A 64 16.64 -1.74 -23.42
CA GLU A 64 16.68 -2.27 -22.05
C GLU A 64 15.27 -2.73 -21.66
N THR A 65 15.17 -3.71 -20.77
CA THR A 65 13.93 -4.00 -20.05
C THR A 65 14.27 -4.46 -18.65
N ARG A 66 13.61 -3.86 -17.67
CA ARG A 66 13.68 -4.26 -16.27
C ARG A 66 12.46 -5.09 -15.93
N LEU A 67 12.67 -6.19 -15.23
CA LEU A 67 11.62 -7.07 -14.74
C LEU A 67 11.79 -7.20 -13.24
N LEU A 68 10.74 -6.90 -12.47
CA LEU A 68 10.64 -7.41 -11.11
C LEU A 68 9.98 -8.79 -11.20
N VAL A 69 10.67 -9.80 -10.69
CA VAL A 69 10.18 -11.18 -10.69
C VAL A 69 10.26 -11.78 -9.31
N VAL A 70 9.40 -12.76 -9.04
CA VAL A 70 9.45 -13.60 -7.85
C VAL A 70 9.56 -15.06 -8.26
N ASP A 71 10.40 -15.82 -7.55
CA ASP A 71 10.39 -17.26 -7.66
C ASP A 71 9.06 -17.83 -7.12
N LYS A 72 8.81 -19.11 -7.39
CA LYS A 72 7.55 -19.77 -7.02
C LYS A 72 7.29 -19.80 -5.50
N GLU A 73 8.31 -20.01 -4.69
CA GLU A 73 8.16 -20.16 -3.23
C GLU A 73 7.87 -18.79 -2.60
N THR A 74 8.55 -17.75 -3.09
CA THR A 74 8.27 -16.34 -2.78
C THR A 74 6.89 -15.92 -3.28
N ASP A 75 6.46 -16.30 -4.48
CA ASP A 75 5.11 -16.02 -5.01
C ASP A 75 4.01 -16.64 -4.12
N GLU A 76 4.15 -17.93 -3.77
CA GLU A 76 3.22 -18.61 -2.89
C GLU A 76 3.19 -17.97 -1.48
N TYR A 77 4.36 -17.56 -0.96
CA TYR A 77 4.47 -16.85 0.32
C TYR A 77 3.80 -15.47 0.29
N LEU A 78 4.12 -14.63 -0.70
CA LEU A 78 3.54 -13.29 -0.84
C LEU A 78 2.03 -13.36 -1.13
N CYS A 79 1.59 -14.32 -1.95
CA CYS A 79 0.16 -14.60 -2.15
C CYS A 79 -0.54 -15.03 -0.84
N SER A 80 0.12 -15.82 0.02
CA SER A 80 -0.43 -16.19 1.33
C SER A 80 -0.60 -15.00 2.28
N LEU A 81 0.25 -13.98 2.13
CA LEU A 81 0.19 -12.70 2.86
C LEU A 81 -0.63 -11.61 2.14
N ARG A 82 -1.04 -11.85 0.88
CA ARG A 82 -1.62 -10.87 -0.05
C ARG A 82 -0.77 -9.62 -0.26
N LEU A 83 0.55 -9.80 -0.30
CA LEU A 83 1.51 -8.75 -0.63
C LEU A 83 1.86 -8.81 -2.12
N THR A 84 2.02 -7.66 -2.74
CA THR A 84 2.70 -7.52 -4.05
C THR A 84 4.18 -7.30 -3.78
N CYS A 85 5.05 -7.97 -4.54
CA CYS A 85 6.49 -7.72 -4.45
C CYS A 85 6.82 -6.32 -4.99
N THR A 86 7.65 -5.56 -4.29
CA THR A 86 8.15 -4.24 -4.72
C THR A 86 9.67 -4.23 -4.81
N GLU A 87 10.26 -3.30 -5.56
CA GLU A 87 11.74 -3.20 -5.67
C GLU A 87 12.43 -3.03 -4.31
N GLU A 88 11.79 -2.41 -3.31
CA GLU A 88 12.35 -2.25 -1.96
C GLU A 88 12.54 -3.60 -1.23
N MET A 89 11.65 -4.57 -1.47
CA MET A 89 11.76 -5.91 -0.88
C MET A 89 12.98 -6.68 -1.42
N VAL A 90 13.46 -6.34 -2.62
CA VAL A 90 14.67 -6.93 -3.23
C VAL A 90 15.94 -6.43 -2.53
N HIS A 91 15.97 -5.14 -2.15
CA HIS A 91 17.13 -4.53 -1.50
C HIS A 91 17.18 -4.76 0.02
N SER A 92 16.03 -4.76 0.70
CA SER A 92 15.95 -4.98 2.16
C SER A 92 15.85 -6.45 2.56
N GLY A 93 15.47 -7.32 1.63
CA GLY A 93 15.08 -8.70 1.91
C GLY A 93 13.70 -8.80 2.55
N ILE A 94 13.09 -9.99 2.47
CA ILE A 94 11.82 -10.28 3.15
C ILE A 94 12.10 -10.44 4.65
N LEU A 95 11.87 -9.38 5.43
CA LEU A 95 12.08 -9.39 6.88
C LEU A 95 11.05 -10.30 7.59
N LEU A 96 11.44 -11.56 7.76
CA LEU A 96 10.74 -12.56 8.57
C LEU A 96 10.78 -12.19 10.06
N ASN A 97 9.75 -11.50 10.55
CA ASN A 97 9.50 -11.36 11.99
C ASN A 97 8.46 -12.34 12.52
N SER A 98 8.83 -13.62 12.44
CA SER A 98 8.32 -14.64 13.34
C SER A 98 8.68 -14.28 14.79
N ASN A 99 7.68 -13.98 15.62
CA ASN A 99 7.78 -13.57 17.03
C ASN A 99 8.53 -12.26 17.33
N ILE A 100 7.78 -11.19 17.65
CA ILE A 100 8.22 -10.20 18.66
C ILE A 100 7.13 -10.04 19.71
N SER A 101 7.38 -10.61 20.89
CA SER A 101 6.69 -10.24 22.13
C SER A 101 7.25 -8.89 22.62
N PRO A 102 6.44 -8.00 23.22
CA PRO A 102 6.91 -6.69 23.64
C PRO A 102 7.73 -6.78 24.94
N THR A 103 9.05 -6.58 24.86
CA THR A 103 9.91 -6.37 26.03
C THR A 103 10.72 -5.08 25.91
N LYS A 104 11.00 -4.48 27.08
CA LYS A 104 11.55 -3.13 27.22
C LYS A 104 13.08 -3.14 27.36
N SER A 105 13.61 -1.91 27.27
CA SER A 105 14.70 -1.34 28.08
C SER A 105 16.17 -1.64 27.77
N VAL A 106 16.86 -0.52 27.44
CA VAL A 106 18.11 -0.01 28.05
C VAL A 106 19.45 -0.57 27.56
N GLY A 107 20.32 0.36 27.13
CA GLY A 107 21.69 0.44 27.66
C GLY A 107 22.81 0.75 26.65
N SER A 108 23.27 2.02 26.60
CA SER A 108 24.64 2.44 26.26
C SER A 108 25.16 2.15 24.82
N ASP A 109 26.11 2.85 24.19
CA ASP A 109 26.95 4.03 24.48
C ASP A 109 27.62 4.47 23.13
N ASN A 110 28.20 5.65 22.86
CA ASN A 110 28.32 6.96 23.54
C ASN A 110 28.66 8.06 22.48
N GLY A 111 28.51 9.34 22.84
CA GLY A 111 29.40 10.44 22.40
C GLY A 111 29.00 11.29 21.17
N GLU A 112 29.28 12.59 21.11
CA GLU A 112 29.61 13.56 22.19
C GLU A 112 29.47 15.01 21.65
N VAL A 113 28.91 15.95 22.45
CA VAL A 113 29.04 17.46 22.37
C VAL A 113 28.59 18.12 21.02
N TRP A 114 27.90 19.27 20.87
CA TRP A 114 27.98 20.60 21.50
C TRP A 114 26.58 21.24 21.69
N LYS A 115 26.43 22.05 22.75
CA LYS A 115 25.38 23.08 22.90
C LYS A 115 26.03 24.47 22.94
N PRO A 116 25.29 25.54 22.62
CA PRO A 116 25.29 26.71 23.50
C PRO A 116 23.91 27.04 24.08
N GLN A 117 23.89 27.63 25.28
CA GLN A 117 22.72 28.18 25.97
C GLN A 117 22.58 29.69 25.76
N LEU A 118 21.35 30.20 25.77
CA LEU A 118 20.92 31.39 26.52
C LEU A 118 19.55 31.03 27.17
N ASP A 119 19.36 31.13 28.50
CA ASP A 119 19.04 32.36 29.25
C ASP A 119 17.64 32.90 28.84
N LEU A 120 16.51 32.76 29.58
CA LEU A 120 16.12 32.95 31.00
C LEU A 120 15.73 34.37 31.47
N SER A 121 14.68 34.93 30.85
CA SER A 121 13.65 35.78 31.50
C SER A 121 12.46 35.94 30.53
N GLY A 122 11.22 36.20 30.91
CA GLY A 122 10.57 36.31 32.22
C GLY A 122 9.13 36.83 32.04
N ASP A 123 8.23 36.46 32.95
CA ASP A 123 6.85 36.97 33.11
C ASP A 123 5.73 36.51 32.15
N SER A 124 4.51 36.67 32.65
CA SER A 124 3.23 36.06 32.27
C SER A 124 2.49 36.83 31.17
N LEU A 125 1.66 36.11 30.38
CA LEU A 125 0.23 36.46 30.19
C LEU A 125 -0.49 35.41 29.32
N GLN A 126 -1.79 35.28 29.57
CA GLN A 126 -2.69 34.32 28.93
C GLN A 126 -2.69 34.42 27.39
N ARG A 127 -2.69 33.27 26.70
CA ARG A 127 -3.24 33.18 25.35
C ARG A 127 -3.97 31.87 25.15
N HIS A 128 -5.17 31.97 24.57
CA HIS A 128 -6.13 30.87 24.49
C HIS A 128 -5.62 29.73 23.60
N SER A 129 -5.87 28.50 24.05
CA SER A 129 -5.67 27.27 23.28
C SER A 129 -6.62 27.20 22.08
N HIS A 130 -6.25 27.85 20.99
CA HIS A 130 -6.80 27.58 19.67
C HIS A 130 -5.82 26.71 18.89
N SER A 131 -5.78 25.42 19.23
CA SER A 131 -5.25 24.40 18.34
C SER A 131 -6.18 24.36 17.13
N PHE A 132 -5.82 25.12 16.09
CA PHE A 132 -6.45 25.02 14.78
C PHE A 132 -6.13 23.61 14.25
N SER A 133 -7.13 22.73 14.27
CA SER A 133 -7.05 21.41 13.65
C SER A 133 -6.89 21.58 12.14
N SER A 134 -5.65 21.73 11.69
CA SER A 134 -5.30 21.83 10.27
C SER A 134 -5.78 20.55 9.59
N HIS A 135 -6.87 20.68 8.84
CA HIS A 135 -7.43 19.59 8.06
C HIS A 135 -6.39 19.16 7.04
N GLY A 136 -5.73 18.04 7.32
CA GLY A 136 -4.64 17.49 6.51
C GLY A 136 -5.10 16.97 5.16
N SER A 137 -5.41 17.87 4.23
CA SER A 137 -4.76 17.75 2.93
C SER A 137 -3.46 18.52 3.05
N ARG A 138 -2.35 17.80 3.19
CA ARG A 138 -1.05 18.39 2.94
C ARG A 138 -1.07 18.91 1.50
N LYS A 139 -0.62 20.15 1.36
CA LYS A 139 -0.35 20.75 0.06
C LYS A 139 1.16 20.84 -0.06
N ASP A 140 1.67 20.45 -1.20
CA ASP A 140 3.06 20.72 -1.55
C ASP A 140 3.28 22.24 -1.66
N LEU A 141 4.54 22.65 -1.84
CA LEU A 141 4.90 24.07 -1.96
C LEU A 141 4.27 24.76 -3.20
N ASN A 142 3.73 24.00 -4.16
CA ASN A 142 2.98 24.49 -5.31
C ASN A 142 1.44 24.51 -5.13
N GLY A 143 0.92 24.08 -3.97
CA GLY A 143 -0.51 24.09 -3.69
C GLY A 143 -1.32 22.94 -4.32
N GLN A 144 -0.66 21.96 -4.93
CA GLN A 144 -1.25 20.70 -5.36
C GLN A 144 -1.68 19.90 -4.12
N LYS A 145 -2.75 19.12 -4.25
CA LYS A 145 -3.22 18.22 -3.19
C LYS A 145 -2.32 16.98 -3.17
N GLU A 146 -1.66 16.70 -2.05
CA GLU A 146 -0.90 15.46 -1.87
C GLU A 146 -1.86 14.27 -1.95
N LEU A 147 -1.69 13.41 -2.96
CA LEU A 147 -2.56 12.27 -3.24
C LEU A 147 -2.13 11.07 -2.39
N CYS A 148 -2.29 11.20 -1.08
CA CYS A 148 -1.95 10.17 -0.09
C CYS A 148 -3.20 9.40 0.41
N PRO A 149 -3.11 8.08 0.61
CA PRO A 149 -4.14 7.32 1.32
C PRO A 149 -4.36 7.84 2.75
N ARG A 150 -5.55 7.63 3.30
CA ARG A 150 -5.91 7.98 4.68
C ARG A 150 -6.09 6.73 5.52
N LEU A 151 -5.38 6.67 6.64
CA LEU A 151 -5.58 5.65 7.66
C LEU A 151 -6.52 6.17 8.75
N CYS A 152 -7.78 5.77 8.69
CA CYS A 152 -8.81 6.13 9.65
C CYS A 152 -8.81 5.15 10.83
N HIS A 153 -8.53 5.61 12.06
CA HIS A 153 -8.71 4.81 13.29
C HIS A 153 -10.03 5.18 13.97
N LEU A 154 -11.02 4.31 13.86
CA LEU A 154 -12.35 4.47 14.42
C LEU A 154 -12.43 3.76 15.78
N LYS A 155 -12.97 4.45 16.79
CA LYS A 155 -13.43 3.84 18.04
C LYS A 155 -14.94 3.73 18.03
N LYS A 156 -15.47 2.55 18.35
CA LYS A 156 -16.90 2.25 18.28
C LYS A 156 -17.68 3.09 19.30
N GLY A 157 -18.67 3.86 18.83
CA GLY A 157 -19.61 4.57 19.68
C GLY A 157 -20.80 3.70 20.08
N PRO A 158 -21.73 4.22 20.91
CA PRO A 158 -22.95 3.51 21.30
C PRO A 158 -23.81 3.11 20.08
N ASN A 159 -23.79 3.94 19.03
CA ASN A 159 -24.51 3.71 17.77
C ASN A 159 -23.61 3.07 16.69
N GLY A 160 -22.49 2.43 17.07
CA GLY A 160 -21.50 1.89 16.14
C GLY A 160 -20.52 2.95 15.62
N TYR A 161 -20.08 2.80 14.37
CA TYR A 161 -19.04 3.66 13.77
C TYR A 161 -19.56 4.90 13.03
N GLY A 162 -20.84 4.90 12.62
CA GLY A 162 -21.48 6.01 11.91
C GLY A 162 -21.05 6.19 10.45
N PHE A 163 -20.96 5.10 9.70
CA PHE A 163 -20.77 5.13 8.24
C PHE A 163 -21.51 3.97 7.56
N ASN A 164 -21.82 4.15 6.28
CA ASN A 164 -22.45 3.12 5.45
C ASN A 164 -21.47 2.59 4.40
N LEU A 165 -21.18 1.28 4.46
CA LEU A 165 -20.41 0.58 3.44
C LEU A 165 -21.33 0.06 2.32
N HIS A 166 -20.89 0.17 1.07
CA HIS A 166 -21.64 -0.29 -0.10
C HIS A 166 -20.72 -0.95 -1.13
N SER A 167 -21.25 -1.91 -1.90
CA SER A 167 -20.59 -2.49 -3.07
C SER A 167 -21.45 -2.21 -4.30
N GLU A 168 -20.83 -1.84 -5.41
CA GLU A 168 -21.51 -1.53 -6.67
C GLU A 168 -21.33 -2.68 -7.67
N LYS A 169 -22.38 -3.01 -8.45
CA LYS A 169 -22.30 -4.08 -9.46
C LYS A 169 -21.40 -3.71 -10.65
N SER A 170 -21.32 -2.41 -10.96
CA SER A 170 -20.55 -1.84 -12.08
C SER A 170 -19.13 -1.42 -11.72
N ARG A 171 -18.81 -1.35 -10.41
CA ARG A 171 -17.52 -0.85 -9.91
C ARG A 171 -17.03 -1.79 -8.79
N PRO A 172 -16.04 -2.65 -9.06
CA PRO A 172 -15.55 -3.60 -8.07
C PRO A 172 -14.91 -2.88 -6.88
N GLY A 173 -15.10 -3.43 -5.68
CA GLY A 173 -14.58 -2.88 -4.43
C GLY A 173 -15.67 -2.59 -3.40
N GLN A 174 -15.25 -2.00 -2.27
CA GLN A 174 -16.13 -1.53 -1.21
C GLN A 174 -15.93 -0.02 -1.03
N PHE A 175 -17.03 0.71 -0.91
CA PHE A 175 -17.04 2.17 -0.91
C PHE A 175 -17.87 2.71 0.24
N ILE A 176 -17.44 3.86 0.78
CA ILE A 176 -18.20 4.59 1.79
C ILE A 176 -19.31 5.37 1.09
N ARG A 177 -20.57 4.96 1.29
CA ARG A 177 -21.74 5.66 0.73
C ARG A 177 -22.01 6.96 1.47
N SER A 178 -21.97 6.92 2.80
CA SER A 178 -22.20 8.09 3.66
C SER A 178 -21.44 7.94 4.97
N VAL A 179 -21.20 9.07 5.62
CA VAL A 179 -20.62 9.19 6.96
C VAL A 179 -21.51 10.12 7.74
N ASP A 180 -21.91 9.72 8.94
CA ASP A 180 -22.83 10.49 9.77
C ASP A 180 -22.07 11.67 10.42
N PRO A 181 -22.65 12.88 10.51
CA PRO A 181 -22.03 14.01 11.23
C PRO A 181 -21.65 13.66 12.67
N ASP A 182 -20.52 14.19 13.14
CA ASP A 182 -19.95 14.00 14.50
C ASP A 182 -19.67 12.54 14.94
N SER A 183 -19.91 11.58 14.04
CA SER A 183 -19.63 10.16 14.26
C SER A 183 -18.14 9.87 14.50
N PRO A 184 -17.81 8.69 15.06
CA PRO A 184 -16.43 8.21 15.08
C PRO A 184 -15.79 8.16 13.70
N ALA A 185 -16.52 7.79 12.65
CA ALA A 185 -16.02 7.77 11.28
C ALA A 185 -15.68 9.18 10.75
N SER A 186 -16.57 10.16 10.97
CA SER A 186 -16.33 11.56 10.60
C SER A 186 -15.07 12.10 11.31
N ARG A 187 -14.96 11.87 12.62
CA ARG A 187 -13.80 12.29 13.42
C ARG A 187 -12.49 11.54 13.09
N ALA A 188 -12.58 10.32 12.57
CA ALA A 188 -11.45 9.57 12.03
C ALA A 188 -11.04 10.02 10.61
N GLY A 189 -11.73 10.99 10.01
CA GLY A 189 -11.42 11.53 8.68
C GLY A 189 -11.94 10.70 7.51
N LEU A 190 -12.86 9.77 7.74
CA LEU A 190 -13.55 8.99 6.70
C LEU A 190 -14.52 9.89 5.93
N ARG A 191 -14.62 9.72 4.61
CA ARG A 191 -15.45 10.56 3.72
C ARG A 191 -16.34 9.72 2.82
N PRO A 192 -17.48 10.24 2.33
CA PRO A 192 -18.22 9.62 1.24
C PRO A 192 -17.34 9.45 -0.01
N GLN A 193 -17.66 8.45 -0.83
CA GLN A 193 -16.92 8.02 -2.03
C GLN A 193 -15.54 7.39 -1.81
N ASP A 194 -15.01 7.42 -0.58
CA ASP A 194 -13.79 6.71 -0.21
C ASP A 194 -13.88 5.23 -0.58
N ARG A 195 -12.86 4.73 -1.29
CA ARG A 195 -12.68 3.29 -1.52
C ARG A 195 -11.90 2.70 -0.36
N LEU A 196 -12.40 1.59 0.18
CA LEU A 196 -11.76 0.83 1.24
C LEU A 196 -10.73 -0.13 0.64
N VAL A 197 -9.46 0.02 1.05
CA VAL A 197 -8.32 -0.76 0.57
C VAL A 197 -7.95 -1.83 1.61
N GLU A 198 -7.83 -1.43 2.88
CA GLU A 198 -7.52 -2.35 3.98
C GLU A 198 -8.46 -2.18 5.17
N VAL A 199 -8.65 -3.28 5.90
CA VAL A 199 -9.34 -3.32 7.19
C VAL A 199 -8.48 -4.04 8.21
N ASN A 200 -8.13 -3.35 9.30
CA ASN A 200 -7.36 -3.86 10.41
C ASN A 200 -5.98 -4.44 10.03
N GLY A 201 -5.39 -3.96 8.92
CA GLY A 201 -4.12 -4.43 8.33
C GLY A 201 -4.28 -5.57 7.32
N ILE A 202 -5.51 -5.85 6.85
CA ILE A 202 -5.80 -6.88 5.84
C ILE A 202 -6.33 -6.18 4.59
N ASN A 203 -5.68 -6.36 3.44
CA ASN A 203 -6.23 -5.90 2.16
C ASN A 203 -7.57 -6.61 1.86
N VAL A 204 -8.59 -5.80 1.53
CA VAL A 204 -9.97 -6.23 1.30
C VAL A 204 -10.43 -6.11 -0.16
N GLU A 205 -9.51 -5.90 -1.10
CA GLU A 205 -9.80 -5.91 -2.52
C GLU A 205 -10.19 -7.34 -2.96
N GLY A 206 -11.14 -7.45 -3.89
CA GLY A 206 -11.72 -8.73 -4.31
C GLY A 206 -12.63 -9.42 -3.28
N LEU A 207 -12.63 -9.02 -2.01
CA LEU A 207 -13.48 -9.63 -0.97
C LEU A 207 -14.97 -9.28 -1.14
N ARG A 208 -15.83 -10.23 -0.77
CA ARG A 208 -17.28 -10.03 -0.71
C ARG A 208 -17.64 -9.07 0.43
N HIS A 209 -18.73 -8.32 0.24
CA HIS A 209 -19.22 -7.38 1.24
C HIS A 209 -19.32 -7.96 2.66
N SER A 210 -19.82 -9.19 2.79
CA SER A 210 -19.93 -9.91 4.07
C SER A 210 -18.60 -10.18 4.75
N GLU A 211 -17.55 -10.49 3.98
CA GLU A 211 -16.20 -10.75 4.49
C GLU A 211 -15.58 -9.44 4.99
N VAL A 212 -15.72 -8.35 4.24
CA VAL A 212 -15.23 -7.02 4.65
C VAL A 212 -15.96 -6.53 5.90
N VAL A 213 -17.28 -6.70 5.99
CA VAL A 213 -18.05 -6.41 7.22
C VAL A 213 -17.60 -7.29 8.39
N SER A 214 -17.19 -8.54 8.15
CA SER A 214 -16.60 -9.41 9.18
C SER A 214 -15.26 -8.86 9.67
N HIS A 215 -14.35 -8.48 8.76
CA HIS A 215 -13.06 -7.85 9.13
C HIS A 215 -13.22 -6.52 9.87
N ILE A 216 -14.25 -5.70 9.55
CA ILE A 216 -14.53 -4.45 10.27
C ILE A 216 -15.00 -4.73 11.71
N LYS A 217 -15.65 -5.87 11.93
CA LYS A 217 -16.20 -6.31 13.22
C LYS A 217 -15.28 -7.28 13.99
N SER A 218 -14.12 -7.64 13.44
CA SER A 218 -13.21 -8.62 14.06
C SER A 218 -12.57 -8.10 15.36
N ARG A 219 -12.49 -6.78 15.51
CA ARG A 219 -12.13 -6.10 16.75
C ARG A 219 -13.40 -5.55 17.39
N GLU A 220 -13.54 -5.75 18.71
CA GLU A 220 -14.80 -5.52 19.42
C GLU A 220 -15.25 -4.04 19.42
N ASN A 221 -14.29 -3.12 19.63
CA ASN A 221 -14.53 -1.70 19.94
C ASN A 221 -13.73 -0.71 19.06
N GLU A 222 -13.02 -1.19 18.04
CA GLU A 222 -12.25 -0.34 17.12
C GLU A 222 -12.14 -0.92 15.71
N ALA A 223 -11.84 -0.08 14.73
CA ALA A 223 -11.45 -0.49 13.39
C ALA A 223 -10.39 0.48 12.83
N ARG A 224 -9.34 -0.05 12.19
CA ARG A 224 -8.39 0.71 11.36
C ARG A 224 -8.76 0.49 9.90
N LEU A 225 -9.05 1.54 9.15
CA LEU A 225 -9.47 1.46 7.75
C LEU A 225 -8.47 2.28 6.91
N LEU A 226 -7.81 1.63 5.95
CA LEU A 226 -7.04 2.36 4.93
C LEU A 226 -7.96 2.66 3.76
N VAL A 227 -8.09 3.94 3.42
CA VAL A 227 -8.98 4.41 2.35
C VAL A 227 -8.29 5.38 1.39
N VAL A 228 -8.77 5.41 0.16
CA VAL A 228 -8.37 6.38 -0.86
C VAL A 228 -9.61 7.14 -1.36
N ASP A 229 -9.47 8.45 -1.59
CA ASP A 229 -10.50 9.19 -2.35
C ASP A 229 -10.35 8.93 -3.86
N PRO A 230 -11.35 9.26 -4.71
CA PRO A 230 -11.32 8.91 -6.13
C PRO A 230 -10.10 9.43 -6.90
N GLU A 231 -9.60 10.63 -6.56
CA GLU A 231 -8.42 11.22 -7.19
C GLU A 231 -7.14 10.44 -6.85
N THR A 232 -7.01 10.07 -5.57
CA THR A 232 -5.90 9.23 -5.07
C THR A 232 -5.99 7.81 -5.64
N ASP A 233 -7.19 7.23 -5.68
CA ASP A 233 -7.44 5.90 -6.23
C ASP A 233 -7.02 5.80 -7.71
N ASP A 234 -7.38 6.80 -8.51
CA ASP A 234 -6.99 6.85 -9.92
C ASP A 234 -5.50 7.18 -10.13
N TYR A 235 -4.84 7.84 -9.17
CA TYR A 235 -3.39 8.02 -9.18
C TYR A 235 -2.66 6.70 -8.93
N PHE A 236 -3.01 5.98 -7.86
CA PHE A 236 -2.40 4.68 -7.53
C PHE A 236 -2.66 3.62 -8.63
N LYS A 237 -3.86 3.59 -9.24
CA LYS A 237 -4.14 2.74 -10.41
C LYS A 237 -3.27 3.07 -11.63
N LYS A 238 -2.95 4.34 -11.89
CA LYS A 238 -2.07 4.74 -13.00
C LYS A 238 -0.62 4.30 -12.77
N LEU A 239 -0.18 4.25 -11.52
CA LEU A 239 1.11 3.71 -11.13
C LEU A 239 1.13 2.17 -11.10
N GLY A 240 -0.03 1.53 -10.96
CA GLY A 240 -0.13 0.08 -10.75
C GLY A 240 0.23 -0.35 -9.32
N VAL A 241 0.32 0.59 -8.38
CA VAL A 241 0.71 0.33 -6.98
C VAL A 241 -0.54 0.20 -6.11
N THR A 242 -0.60 -0.82 -5.26
CA THR A 242 -1.66 -0.95 -4.25
C THR A 242 -1.39 0.01 -3.08
N PRO A 243 -2.34 0.87 -2.69
CA PRO A 243 -2.18 1.76 -1.54
C PRO A 243 -1.95 0.99 -0.22
N THR A 244 -0.96 1.38 0.58
CA THR A 244 -0.64 0.80 1.91
C THR A 244 -0.56 1.87 3.01
N GLU A 245 -0.45 1.47 4.28
CA GLU A 245 -0.26 2.42 5.40
C GLU A 245 1.01 3.29 5.27
N GLU A 246 2.05 2.83 4.57
CA GLU A 246 3.31 3.57 4.39
C GLU A 246 3.11 4.83 3.53
N HIS A 247 2.28 4.72 2.50
CA HIS A 247 1.90 5.81 1.59
C HIS A 247 1.09 6.94 2.27
N THR A 248 0.70 6.78 3.54
CA THR A 248 -0.07 7.80 4.29
C THR A 248 0.74 9.03 4.70
N LYS A 249 2.06 9.01 4.45
CA LYS A 249 2.97 10.15 4.66
C LYS A 249 3.82 10.38 3.40
N GLY A 250 3.62 11.54 2.77
CA GLY A 250 4.68 12.18 1.97
C GLY A 250 5.84 12.66 2.84
#